data_AF-A0A8T4GBS0-F1
#
_entry.id   AF-A0A8T4GBS0-F1
#
_cell.length_a   1.000
_cell.length_b   1.000
_cell.length_c   1.000
_cell.angle_alpha   90.00
_cell.angle_beta   90.00
_cell.angle_gamma   90.00
#
_symmetry.space_group_name_H-M   'P 1'
#
loop_
_entity.id
_entity.type
_entity.pdbx_description
1 polymer ?
#
loop_
_entity_poly.entity_id
_entity_poly.type
_entity_poly.pdbx_seq_one_letter_code
_entity_poly.pdbx_strand_id
1 'polypeptide(L)'
;MKANERLADAFSLLDLSERLLDEIETAPLGELPRIISLLKKNVRDAKALINDAEAELDNVVKESARREVEDLVIYDEWAGRNEELLKEISKINKSL
;
A
#
# COMPACT_ATOMS: atom_id res chain seq x y z
N MET A 1 -6.68 -9.25 2.94
CA MET A 1 -5.76 -9.41 1.80
C MET A 1 -4.74 -8.32 1.87
N LYS A 2 -3.45 -8.65 1.74
CA LYS A 2 -2.36 -7.68 1.62
C LYS A 2 -2.32 -7.15 0.18
N ALA A 3 -1.82 -5.92 -0.02
CA ALA A 3 -1.66 -5.33 -1.36
C ALA A 3 -0.95 -6.26 -2.36
N ASN A 4 0.07 -7.00 -1.90
CA ASN A 4 0.78 -7.99 -2.71
C ASN A 4 -0.11 -9.15 -3.22
N GLU A 5 -1.09 -9.58 -2.43
CA GLU A 5 -2.03 -10.64 -2.85
C GLU A 5 -2.97 -10.11 -3.93
N ARG A 6 -3.47 -8.87 -3.79
CA ARG A 6 -4.28 -8.22 -4.82
C ARG A 6 -3.52 -8.03 -6.14
N LEU A 7 -2.25 -7.63 -6.07
CA LEU A 7 -1.41 -7.51 -7.25
C LEU A 7 -1.15 -8.87 -7.91
N ALA A 8 -0.90 -9.92 -7.14
CA ALA A 8 -0.74 -11.27 -7.67
C ALA A 8 -2.00 -11.77 -8.40
N ASP A 9 -3.18 -11.53 -7.82
CA ASP A 9 -4.46 -11.85 -8.44
C ASP A 9 -4.70 -11.03 -9.72
N ALA A 10 -4.36 -9.73 -9.69
CA ALA A 10 -4.45 -8.87 -10.85
C ALA A 10 -3.54 -9.34 -12.00
N PHE A 11 -2.28 -9.68 -11.70
CA PHE A 11 -1.35 -10.20 -12.69
C PHE A 11 -1.82 -11.56 -13.25
N SER A 12 -2.39 -12.43 -12.41
CA SER A 12 -2.98 -13.69 -12.88
C SER A 12 -4.13 -13.47 -13.88
N LEU A 13 -4.97 -12.45 -13.66
CA LEU A 13 -6.03 -12.07 -14.59
C LEU A 13 -5.49 -11.46 -15.89
N LEU A 14 -4.37 -10.72 -15.82
CA LEU A 14 -3.70 -10.18 -17.00
C LEU A 14 -3.05 -11.31 -17.82
N ASP A 15 -2.37 -12.27 -17.21
CA ASP A 15 -1.83 -13.45 -17.88
C ASP A 15 -2.93 -14.26 -18.59
N LEU A 16 -4.08 -14.44 -17.93
CA LEU A 16 -5.25 -15.07 -18.53
C LEU A 16 -5.76 -14.26 -19.73
N SER A 17 -5.70 -12.93 -19.64
CA SER A 17 -6.10 -12.04 -20.73
C SER A 17 -5.13 -12.09 -21.92
N GLU A 18 -3.83 -12.22 -21.69
CA GLU A 18 -2.86 -12.41 -22.77
C GLU A 18 -3.15 -13.68 -23.55
N ARG A 19 -3.42 -14.79 -22.86
CA ARG A 19 -3.80 -16.05 -23.53
C ARG A 19 -5.10 -15.92 -24.33
N LEU A 20 -6.10 -15.22 -23.79
CA LEU A 20 -7.34 -14.96 -24.51
C LEU A 20 -7.15 -14.04 -25.73
N LEU A 21 -6.15 -13.14 -25.71
CA LEU A 21 -5.77 -12.35 -26.88
C LEU A 21 -5.14 -13.24 -27.96
N ASP A 22 -4.25 -14.16 -27.58
CA ASP A 22 -3.67 -15.12 -28.52
C ASP A 22 -4.74 -16.02 -29.15
N GLU A 23 -5.77 -16.40 -28.36
CA GLU A 23 -6.90 -17.19 -28.86
C GLU A 23 -7.72 -16.44 -29.93
N ILE A 24 -7.79 -15.10 -29.91
CA ILE A 24 -8.54 -14.33 -30.91
C ILE A 24 -8.02 -14.56 -32.32
N GLU A 25 -6.70 -14.74 -32.48
CA GLU A 25 -6.08 -14.89 -33.80
C GLU A 25 -6.51 -16.17 -34.52
N THR A 26 -6.92 -17.20 -33.76
CA THR A 26 -7.24 -18.53 -34.29
C THR A 26 -8.66 -18.99 -34.00
N ALA A 27 -9.41 -18.27 -33.16
CA ALA A 27 -10.76 -18.62 -32.77
C ALA A 27 -11.78 -18.50 -33.93
N PRO A 28 -12.79 -19.40 -33.98
CA PRO A 28 -13.93 -19.23 -34.87
C PRO A 28 -14.65 -17.89 -34.61
N LEU A 29 -15.13 -17.23 -35.67
CA LEU A 29 -15.85 -15.95 -35.56
C LEU A 29 -17.02 -15.98 -34.56
N GLY A 30 -17.69 -17.12 -34.43
CA GLY A 30 -18.80 -17.32 -33.48
C GLY A 30 -18.37 -17.31 -32.00
N GLU A 31 -17.10 -17.57 -31.70
CA GLU A 31 -16.57 -17.58 -30.34
C GLU A 31 -16.00 -16.23 -29.89
N LEU A 32 -15.65 -15.36 -30.85
CA LEU A 32 -15.08 -14.04 -30.57
C LEU A 32 -15.89 -13.20 -29.58
N PRO A 33 -17.24 -13.15 -29.63
CA PRO A 33 -18.01 -12.38 -28.65
C PRO A 33 -17.80 -12.85 -27.20
N ARG A 34 -17.64 -14.17 -27.00
CA ARG A 34 -17.38 -14.76 -25.68
C ARG A 34 -15.98 -14.40 -25.19
N ILE A 35 -14.97 -14.56 -26.06
CA ILE A 35 -13.56 -14.28 -25.74
C ILE A 35 -13.39 -12.79 -25.39
N ILE A 36 -13.95 -11.89 -26.22
CA ILE A 36 -13.92 -10.44 -25.97
C ILE A 36 -14.63 -10.07 -24.67
N SER A 37 -15.75 -10.74 -24.34
CA SER A 37 -16.45 -10.51 -23.07
C SER A 37 -15.59 -10.90 -21.86
N LEU A 38 -14.93 -12.06 -21.92
CA LEU A 38 -14.02 -12.53 -20.86
C LEU A 38 -12.81 -11.60 -20.71
N LEU A 39 -12.19 -11.17 -21.82
CA LEU A 39 -11.11 -10.18 -21.81
C LEU A 39 -11.52 -8.89 -21.10
N LYS A 40 -12.67 -8.32 -21.48
CA LYS A 40 -13.19 -7.10 -20.86
C LYS A 40 -13.43 -7.27 -19.36
N LYS A 41 -13.92 -8.44 -18.95
CA LYS A 41 -14.12 -8.76 -17.53
C LYS A 41 -12.78 -8.83 -16.80
N ASN A 42 -11.84 -9.64 -17.28
CA ASN A 42 -10.52 -9.80 -16.65
C ASN A 42 -9.79 -8.47 -16.52
N VAL A 43 -9.79 -7.64 -17.56
CA VAL A 43 -9.15 -6.31 -17.53
C VAL A 43 -9.83 -5.39 -16.50
N ARG A 44 -11.16 -5.43 -16.39
CA ARG A 44 -11.88 -4.64 -15.39
C ARG A 44 -11.56 -5.09 -13.96
N ASP A 45 -11.59 -6.41 -13.74
CA ASP A 45 -11.35 -7.00 -12.43
C ASP A 45 -9.89 -6.79 -11.99
N ALA A 46 -8.92 -6.94 -12.90
CA ALA A 46 -7.52 -6.63 -12.66
C ALA A 46 -7.30 -5.15 -12.31
N LYS A 47 -7.97 -4.22 -13.02
CA LYS A 47 -7.91 -2.79 -12.69
C LYS A 47 -8.47 -2.48 -11.30
N ALA A 48 -9.57 -3.12 -10.91
CA ALA A 48 -10.13 -2.94 -9.58
C ALA A 48 -9.15 -3.42 -8.50
N LEU A 49 -8.54 -4.59 -8.69
CA LEU A 49 -7.54 -5.13 -7.77
C LEU A 49 -6.29 -4.24 -7.66
N ILE A 50 -5.81 -3.68 -8.77
CA ILE A 50 -4.67 -2.74 -8.78
C ILE A 50 -5.03 -1.47 -8.01
N ASN A 51 -6.19 -0.87 -8.27
CA ASN A 51 -6.62 0.34 -7.57
C ASN A 51 -6.75 0.10 -6.05
N ASP A 52 -7.30 -1.05 -5.65
CA ASP A 52 -7.42 -1.42 -4.25
C ASP A 52 -6.03 -1.62 -3.60
N ALA A 53 -5.09 -2.23 -4.33
CA ALA A 53 -3.72 -2.40 -3.87
C ALA A 53 -2.99 -1.05 -3.73
N GLU A 54 -3.16 -0.13 -4.68
CA GLU A 54 -2.61 1.23 -4.63
C GLU A 54 -3.14 1.99 -3.41
N ALA A 55 -4.45 1.92 -3.15
CA ALA A 55 -5.06 2.57 -1.99
C ALA A 55 -4.54 1.99 -0.67
N GLU A 56 -4.33 0.67 -0.60
CA GLU A 56 -3.74 0.03 0.57
C GLU A 56 -2.27 0.43 0.78
N LEU A 57 -1.48 0.51 -0.29
CA LEU A 57 -0.09 0.96 -0.22
C LEU A 57 0.01 2.43 0.22
N ASP A 58 -0.84 3.31 -0.31
CA ASP A 58 -0.91 4.72 0.10
C ASP A 58 -1.23 4.86 1.59
N ASN A 59 -2.15 4.05 2.11
CA ASN A 59 -2.45 4.00 3.53
C ASN A 59 -1.26 3.53 4.37
N VAL A 60 -0.51 2.51 3.92
CA VAL A 60 0.70 2.02 4.60
C VAL A 60 1.78 3.11 4.65
N VAL A 61 1.98 3.84 3.55
CA VAL A 61 2.95 4.94 3.49
C VAL A 61 2.54 6.07 4.45
N LYS A 62 1.28 6.49 4.43
CA LYS A 62 0.76 7.54 5.34
C LYS A 62 0.88 7.15 6.80
N GLU A 63 0.54 5.91 7.14
CA GLU A 63 0.64 5.40 8.50
C GLU A 63 2.10 5.34 8.97
N SER A 64 3.03 4.96 8.09
CA SER A 64 4.47 4.95 8.40
C SER A 64 4.99 6.35 8.66
N ALA A 65 4.65 7.32 7.79
CA ALA A 65 5.02 8.72 7.96
C ALA A 65 4.42 9.32 9.25
N ARG A 66 3.18 8.96 9.59
CA ARG A 66 2.54 9.38 10.84
C ARG A 66 3.31 8.87 12.07
N ARG A 67 3.73 7.60 12.08
CA ARG A 67 4.50 7.03 13.19
C ARG A 67 5.87 7.69 13.35
N GLU A 68 6.56 7.99 12.25
CA GLU A 68 7.82 8.73 12.31
C GLU A 68 7.65 10.11 12.97
N VAL A 69 6.56 10.82 12.67
CA VAL A 69 6.25 12.10 13.33
C VAL A 69 5.93 11.90 14.81
N GLU A 70 5.12 10.90 15.16
CA GLU A 70 4.77 10.59 16.55
C GLU A 70 6.02 10.24 17.38
N ASP A 71 6.93 9.44 16.83
CA ASP A 71 8.20 9.08 17.48
C ASP A 71 9.11 10.29 17.72
N LEU A 72 9.18 11.23 16.76
CA LEU A 72 9.94 12.48 16.90
C LEU A 72 9.35 13.39 17.99
N VAL A 73 8.02 13.52 18.05
CA VAL A 73 7.35 14.32 19.09
C VAL A 73 7.61 13.73 20.48
N ILE A 74 7.50 12.41 20.64
CA ILE A 74 7.80 11.74 21.90
C ILE A 74 9.25 11.99 22.32
N TYR A 75 10.18 11.93 21.37
CA TYR A 75 11.59 12.22 21.63
C TYR A 75 11.80 13.66 22.12
N ASP A 76 11.19 14.65 21.47
CA ASP A 76 11.32 16.07 21.84
C ASP A 76 10.71 16.34 23.23
N GLU A 77 9.55 15.77 23.54
CA GLU A 77 8.93 15.88 24.86
C GLU A 77 9.82 15.28 25.96
N TRP A 78 10.43 14.12 25.69
CA TRP A 78 11.33 13.47 26.63
C TRP A 78 12.63 14.26 26.82
N ALA A 79 13.19 14.81 25.75
CA ALA A 79 14.38 15.67 25.80
C ALA A 79 14.13 16.94 26.63
N GLY A 80 13.01 17.62 26.39
CA GLY A 80 12.62 18.82 27.15
C GLY A 80 12.46 18.55 28.64
N ARG A 81 11.80 17.43 29.00
CA ARG A 81 11.60 17.03 30.40
C ARG A 81 12.92 16.68 31.09
N ASN A 82 13.85 16.04 30.39
CA ASN A 82 15.18 15.76 30.92
C ASN A 82 16.00 17.03 31.17
N GLU A 83 15.93 18.02 30.28
CA GLU A 83 16.58 19.31 30.52
C GLU A 83 16.03 20.02 31.76
N GLU A 84 14.72 19.96 31.99
CA GLU A 84 14.08 20.56 33.16
C GLU A 84 14.55 19.88 34.45
N LEU A 85 14.57 18.55 34.48
CA LEU A 85 15.09 17.77 35.61
C LEU A 85 16.57 18.09 35.90
N LEU A 86 17.40 18.22 34.86
CA LEU A 86 18.80 18.61 35.02
C LEU A 86 18.95 20.00 35.63
N LYS A 87 18.10 20.96 35.23
CA LYS A 87 18.06 22.30 35.82
C LYS A 87 17.63 22.25 37.29
N GLU A 88 16.66 21.42 37.65
CA GLU A 88 16.22 21.22 39.04
C GLU A 88 17.32 20.60 39.92
N ILE A 89 17.96 19.52 39.46
CA ILE A 89 19.08 18.89 40.16
C ILE A 89 20.23 19.89 40.39
N SER A 90 20.55 20.70 39.36
CA SER A 90 21.57 21.75 39.48
C SER A 90 21.24 22.81 40.54
N LYS A 91 19.96 23.20 40.65
CA LYS A 91 19.49 24.14 41.70
C LYS A 91 19.63 23.54 43.10
N ILE A 92 19.28 22.26 43.27
CA ILE A 92 19.41 21.55 44.55
C ILE A 92 20.88 21.48 44.97
N ASN A 93 21.77 21.06 44.06
CA ASN A 93 23.21 20.94 44.34
C ASN A 93 23.90 22.26 44.68
N LYS A 94 23.40 23.41 44.19
CA LYS A 94 23.94 24.74 44.55
C LYS A 94 23.45 25.25 45.91
N SER A 95 22.45 24.59 46.50
CA SER A 95 21.83 24.97 47.77
C SER A 95 22.31 24.09 48.95
N LEU A 96 23.19 23.11 48.67
CA LEU A 96 23.89 22.24 49.62
C LEU A 96 25.33 22.74 49.82
#